data_AF-A0A081SFZ2-F1
#
_entry.id   AF-A0A081SFZ2-F1
#
_cell.length_a   1.000
_cell.length_b   1.000
_cell.length_c   1.000
_cell.angle_alpha   90.00
_cell.angle_beta   90.00
_cell.angle_gamma   90.00
#
_symmetry.space_group_name_H-M   'P 1'
#
loop_
_entity.id
_entity.type
_entity.pdbx_description
1 polymer ?
#
loop_
_entity_poly.entity_id
_entity_poly.type
_entity_poly.pdbx_seq_one_letter_code
_entity_poly.pdbx_strand_id
1 'polypeptide(L)'
;MKFPRTMKIYAIVLSVSLCLLNQALASDDKLDKSGRIIGMGGAFTGLANSSYAIFYNPAGLALMPFREASAFVAQPYGLSELLHVTVSYADPLSLPENLGAFGIAARRFGFQLYNETAFSIAYANSFERKFFYGGTLRYHNTSIQNYGSAGAFGIDIGVLFLVTPELSIGFSATNLNRPTIGISNEVLAQIYTAGVSYRLLKNLRAVVDLEKDVRFPLTVKSGVEFDAVQYLSLRAGFSTEPQRLTGGVGIHYALADIDYAVTTHPDLGLSHQLSLTIRFGGATPDNPQADLDRVIDEAFDIKPPIAEGEKININTAGVQDFIRLPKINRALAERIVRYRQEYGKFESIDDVKKVRGLSEMIFRQIEKFLSIDEK
;
A
#
# COMPACT_ATOMS: atom_id res chain seq x y z
N MET A 1 18.99 -31.16 14.28
CA MET A 1 18.31 -30.88 13.00
C MET A 1 18.42 -29.38 12.71
N LYS A 2 19.18 -28.97 11.69
CA LYS A 2 19.29 -27.55 11.29
C LYS A 2 18.18 -27.27 10.27
N PHE A 3 17.16 -26.51 10.67
CA PHE A 3 16.10 -26.07 9.75
C PHE A 3 16.66 -25.07 8.72
N PRO A 4 16.22 -25.14 7.44
CA PRO A 4 16.67 -24.23 6.39
C PRO A 4 16.25 -22.78 6.68
N ARG A 5 17.09 -21.81 6.26
CA ARG A 5 16.93 -20.36 6.51
C ARG A 5 15.56 -19.82 6.06
N THR A 6 14.94 -20.40 5.04
CA THR A 6 13.60 -20.05 4.54
C THR A 6 12.50 -20.35 5.54
N MET A 7 12.60 -21.45 6.30
CA MET A 7 11.59 -21.87 7.28
C MET A 7 11.62 -21.01 8.55
N LYS A 8 12.77 -20.39 8.86
CA LYS A 8 12.89 -19.42 9.97
C LYS A 8 12.18 -18.10 9.66
N ILE A 9 12.08 -17.70 8.39
CA ILE A 9 11.36 -16.48 7.99
C ILE A 9 9.85 -16.68 8.15
N TYR A 10 9.32 -17.84 7.74
CA TYR A 10 7.90 -18.19 7.95
C TYR A 10 7.53 -18.31 9.44
N ALA A 11 8.44 -18.86 10.27
CA ALA A 11 8.23 -18.94 11.71
C ALA A 11 8.24 -17.57 12.40
N ILE A 12 9.06 -16.62 11.95
CA ILE A 12 9.10 -15.26 12.50
C ILE A 12 7.82 -14.49 12.17
N VAL A 13 7.30 -14.61 10.95
CA VAL A 13 6.01 -14.01 10.55
C VAL A 13 4.83 -14.60 11.33
N LEU A 14 4.87 -15.88 11.69
CA LEU A 14 3.81 -16.55 12.45
C LEU A 14 3.89 -16.28 13.98
N SER A 15 5.10 -16.04 14.51
CA SER A 15 5.35 -15.91 15.95
C SER A 15 5.06 -14.52 16.54
N VAL A 16 4.97 -13.47 15.71
CA VAL A 16 4.60 -12.12 16.17
C VAL A 16 3.08 -11.97 16.36
N SER A 17 2.27 -12.88 15.81
CA SER A 17 0.81 -12.83 15.91
C SER A 17 0.22 -13.45 17.19
N LEU A 18 1.00 -14.13 18.04
CA LEU A 18 0.43 -15.02 19.08
C LEU A 18 0.64 -14.61 20.54
N CYS A 19 1.03 -13.37 20.81
CA CYS A 19 1.04 -12.85 22.18
C CYS A 19 0.41 -11.46 22.20
N LEU A 20 -0.79 -11.33 22.78
CA LEU A 20 -1.07 -10.42 23.90
C LEU A 20 -2.54 -10.51 24.34
N LEU A 21 -2.71 -10.39 25.67
CA LEU A 21 -3.90 -10.67 26.46
C LEU A 21 -5.09 -9.72 26.22
N ASN A 22 -6.27 -10.28 26.50
CA ASN A 22 -7.57 -9.64 26.67
C ASN A 22 -7.52 -8.40 27.58
N GLN A 23 -7.92 -7.26 27.02
CA GLN A 23 -8.79 -6.28 27.70
C GLN A 23 -9.81 -5.79 26.68
N ALA A 24 -11.09 -6.04 26.95
CA ALA A 24 -12.19 -5.54 26.14
C ALA A 24 -12.52 -4.12 26.61
N LEU A 25 -12.14 -3.12 25.82
CA LEU A 25 -12.74 -1.81 25.85
C LEU A 25 -13.56 -1.68 24.57
N ALA A 26 -14.85 -1.41 24.71
CA ALA A 26 -15.74 -1.13 23.58
C ALA A 26 -15.24 0.15 22.88
N SER A 27 -14.45 -0.01 21.83
CA SER A 27 -14.10 1.08 20.94
C SER A 27 -15.22 1.24 19.91
N ASP A 28 -15.63 2.48 19.70
CA ASP A 28 -16.43 2.89 18.54
C ASP A 28 -15.88 2.20 17.27
N ASP A 29 -16.70 1.42 16.58
CA ASP A 29 -16.23 0.52 15.51
C ASP A 29 -15.78 1.39 14.34
N LYS A 30 -14.47 1.69 14.30
CA LYS A 30 -13.87 2.52 13.27
C LYS A 30 -14.06 1.85 11.92
N LEU A 31 -14.99 2.39 11.14
CA LEU A 31 -15.40 1.80 9.89
C LEU A 31 -14.31 1.96 8.83
N ASP A 32 -13.61 0.86 8.57
CA ASP A 32 -12.78 0.72 7.37
C ASP A 32 -13.64 0.77 6.10
N LYS A 33 -13.00 1.09 4.98
CA LYS A 33 -13.70 1.54 3.76
C LYS A 33 -13.34 0.74 2.51
N SER A 34 -12.63 -0.38 2.65
CA SER A 34 -12.19 -1.22 1.53
C SER A 34 -11.99 -2.66 1.97
N GLY A 35 -12.45 -3.63 1.17
CA GLY A 35 -12.22 -5.05 1.39
C GLY A 35 -10.73 -5.40 1.42
N ARG A 36 -9.92 -4.86 0.50
CA ARG A 36 -8.46 -5.05 0.49
C ARG A 36 -7.81 -4.59 1.79
N ILE A 37 -8.17 -3.39 2.25
CA ILE A 37 -7.59 -2.79 3.46
C ILE A 37 -8.01 -3.57 4.72
N ILE A 38 -9.29 -3.96 4.80
CA ILE A 38 -9.79 -4.79 5.91
C ILE A 38 -9.10 -6.14 5.94
N GLY A 39 -8.90 -6.78 4.77
CA GLY A 39 -8.16 -8.05 4.66
C GLY A 39 -6.72 -7.96 5.17
N MET A 40 -6.14 -6.76 5.26
CA MET A 40 -4.81 -6.48 5.84
C MET A 40 -4.89 -5.85 7.25
N GLY A 41 -6.00 -6.06 7.97
CA GLY A 41 -6.17 -5.60 9.35
C GLY A 41 -6.38 -4.10 9.49
N GLY A 42 -6.74 -3.41 8.40
CA GLY A 42 -6.95 -1.96 8.39
C GLY A 42 -5.66 -1.14 8.21
N ALA A 43 -4.50 -1.79 8.05
CA ALA A 43 -3.22 -1.11 7.84
C ALA A 43 -3.06 -0.68 6.37
N PHE A 44 -2.90 0.63 6.15
CA PHE A 44 -2.80 1.18 4.79
C PHE A 44 -2.04 2.50 4.69
N THR A 45 -1.75 3.17 5.81
CA THR A 45 -1.16 4.53 5.84
C THR A 45 0.18 4.62 5.13
N GLY A 46 1.03 3.60 5.30
CA GLY A 46 2.32 3.51 4.61
C GLY A 46 2.23 3.04 3.15
N LEU A 47 1.11 2.42 2.75
CA LEU A 47 0.90 1.87 1.40
C LEU A 47 0.19 2.88 0.49
N ALA A 48 -0.98 3.35 0.92
CA ALA A 48 -1.76 4.46 0.36
C ALA A 48 -1.90 4.48 -1.19
N ASN A 49 -1.86 3.34 -1.87
CA ASN A 49 -1.73 3.25 -3.32
C ASN A 49 -3.05 2.98 -4.06
N SER A 50 -4.14 3.63 -3.63
CA SER A 50 -5.49 3.47 -4.19
C SER A 50 -6.30 4.74 -3.95
N SER A 51 -7.41 4.91 -4.67
CA SER A 51 -8.40 5.96 -4.44
C SER A 51 -8.91 6.03 -3.00
N TYR A 52 -8.88 4.92 -2.26
CA TYR A 52 -9.19 4.91 -0.82
C TYR A 52 -8.19 5.71 0.04
N ALA A 53 -7.01 6.08 -0.50
CA ALA A 53 -6.01 6.91 0.17
C ALA A 53 -6.59 8.23 0.70
N ILE A 54 -7.64 8.78 0.04
CA ILE A 54 -8.42 9.94 0.51
C ILE A 54 -8.90 9.80 1.97
N PHE A 55 -9.10 8.57 2.45
CA PHE A 55 -9.59 8.31 3.80
C PHE A 55 -8.51 7.95 4.82
N TYR A 56 -7.31 7.61 4.38
CA TYR A 56 -6.26 7.04 5.23
C TYR A 56 -4.98 7.89 5.19
N ASN A 57 -4.46 8.18 4.00
CA ASN A 57 -3.30 9.04 3.80
C ASN A 57 -3.38 9.70 2.40
N PRO A 58 -3.86 10.95 2.30
CA PRO A 58 -4.09 11.58 1.01
C PRO A 58 -2.82 11.76 0.17
N ALA A 59 -1.63 11.77 0.77
CA ALA A 59 -0.37 11.85 0.03
C ALA A 59 -0.21 10.74 -1.02
N GLY A 60 -0.74 9.55 -0.74
CA GLY A 60 -0.64 8.40 -1.63
C GLY A 60 -1.39 8.56 -2.96
N LEU A 61 -2.31 9.53 -3.07
CA LEU A 61 -2.98 9.83 -4.34
C LEU A 61 -1.98 10.23 -5.44
N ALA A 62 -0.91 10.96 -5.07
CA ALA A 62 0.13 11.37 -6.02
C ALA A 62 1.14 10.25 -6.36
N LEU A 63 1.09 9.10 -5.65
CA LEU A 63 1.88 7.91 -5.96
C LEU A 63 1.21 7.02 -7.02
N MET A 64 -0.10 7.18 -7.22
CA MET A 64 -0.87 6.31 -8.11
C MET A 64 -0.50 6.52 -9.59
N PRO A 65 -0.26 5.44 -10.36
CA PRO A 65 0.06 5.55 -11.79
C PRO A 65 -1.16 5.52 -12.72
N PHE A 66 -2.37 5.38 -12.17
CA PHE A 66 -3.61 5.24 -12.93
C PHE A 66 -4.75 6.01 -12.26
N ARG A 67 -5.80 6.28 -13.04
CA ARG A 67 -7.09 6.70 -12.50
C ARG A 67 -7.77 5.50 -11.87
N GLU A 68 -8.47 5.73 -10.77
CA GLU A 68 -9.15 4.66 -10.06
C GLU A 68 -10.51 5.14 -9.56
N ALA A 69 -11.56 4.39 -9.87
CA ALA A 69 -12.89 4.54 -9.29
C ALA A 69 -13.19 3.30 -8.43
N SER A 70 -13.59 3.49 -7.19
CA SER A 70 -13.87 2.39 -6.27
C SER A 70 -15.20 2.55 -5.55
N ALA A 71 -15.83 1.43 -5.26
CA ALA A 71 -17.00 1.31 -4.43
C ALA A 71 -16.79 0.22 -3.37
N PHE A 72 -17.34 0.45 -2.18
CA PHE A 72 -17.28 -0.45 -1.05
C PHE A 72 -18.62 -0.54 -0.37
N VAL A 73 -18.97 -1.75 0.07
CA VAL A 73 -20.15 -2.02 0.89
C VAL A 73 -19.79 -2.99 2.01
N ALA A 74 -20.30 -2.69 3.19
CA ALA A 74 -20.26 -3.57 4.35
C ALA A 74 -21.59 -3.52 5.10
N GLN A 75 -22.01 -4.69 5.59
CA GLN A 75 -23.12 -4.82 6.52
C GLN A 75 -22.59 -5.55 7.77
N PRO A 76 -21.94 -4.81 8.69
CA PRO A 76 -21.34 -5.39 9.88
C PRO A 76 -22.35 -6.24 10.67
N TYR A 77 -21.92 -7.44 11.06
CA TYR A 77 -22.69 -8.38 11.88
C TYR A 77 -24.04 -8.80 11.26
N GLY A 78 -24.21 -8.59 9.95
CA GLY A 78 -25.47 -8.82 9.26
C GLY A 78 -26.57 -7.80 9.59
N LEU A 79 -26.23 -6.68 10.25
CA LEU A 79 -27.20 -5.65 10.65
C LEU A 79 -27.33 -4.57 9.57
N SER A 80 -28.55 -4.45 9.02
CA SER A 80 -28.86 -3.45 7.99
C SER A 80 -28.72 -2.01 8.48
N GLU A 81 -28.86 -1.81 9.78
CA GLU A 81 -28.74 -0.56 10.51
C GLU A 81 -27.30 -0.04 10.52
N LEU A 82 -26.32 -0.92 10.30
CA LEU A 82 -24.90 -0.62 10.24
C LEU A 82 -24.37 -0.57 8.80
N LEU A 83 -25.26 -0.53 7.80
CA LEU A 83 -24.87 -0.47 6.40
C LEU A 83 -23.90 0.69 6.18
N HIS A 84 -22.73 0.35 5.63
CA HIS A 84 -21.69 1.30 5.29
C HIS A 84 -21.40 1.19 3.81
N VAL A 85 -21.56 2.31 3.10
CA VAL A 85 -21.28 2.43 1.68
C VAL A 85 -20.28 3.54 1.46
N THR A 86 -19.26 3.29 0.64
CA THR A 86 -18.27 4.27 0.24
C THR A 86 -18.07 4.23 -1.27
N VAL A 87 -17.91 5.39 -1.88
CA VAL A 87 -17.44 5.53 -3.26
C VAL A 87 -16.30 6.53 -3.29
N SER A 88 -15.28 6.25 -4.09
CA SER A 88 -14.11 7.13 -4.27
C SER A 88 -13.65 7.16 -5.72
N TYR A 89 -13.09 8.28 -6.13
CA TYR A 89 -12.42 8.46 -7.40
C TYR A 89 -11.10 9.20 -7.18
N ALA A 90 -10.05 8.76 -7.85
CA ALA A 90 -8.75 9.41 -7.83
C ALA A 90 -8.22 9.55 -9.26
N ASP A 91 -7.64 10.72 -9.54
CA ASP A 91 -7.08 11.07 -10.82
C ASP A 91 -5.70 11.74 -10.65
N PRO A 92 -4.63 10.96 -10.80
CA PRO A 92 -3.27 11.47 -10.78
C PRO A 92 -2.78 11.96 -12.15
N LEU A 93 -3.58 11.83 -13.22
CA LEU A 93 -3.12 11.97 -14.61
C LEU A 93 -3.71 13.17 -15.35
N SER A 94 -4.84 13.71 -14.89
CA SER A 94 -5.55 14.79 -15.60
C SER A 94 -4.91 16.17 -15.46
N LEU A 95 -4.00 16.35 -14.51
CA LEU A 95 -3.21 17.56 -14.37
C LEU A 95 -1.78 17.32 -14.87
N PRO A 96 -1.09 18.34 -15.39
CA PRO A 96 0.36 18.29 -15.62
C PRO A 96 1.10 17.71 -14.42
N GLU A 97 2.17 16.93 -14.65
CA GLU A 97 2.85 16.16 -13.59
C GLU A 97 3.29 16.99 -12.38
N ASN A 98 3.54 18.30 -12.57
CA ASN A 98 3.93 19.24 -11.52
C ASN A 98 2.75 19.77 -10.69
N LEU A 99 1.51 19.64 -11.18
CA LEU A 99 0.32 20.18 -10.53
C LEU A 99 -0.34 19.19 -9.56
N GLY A 100 -0.01 17.89 -9.62
CA GLY A 100 -0.41 16.89 -8.62
C GLY A 100 -1.65 16.07 -8.98
N ALA A 101 -2.15 15.33 -8.00
CA ALA A 101 -3.30 14.43 -8.10
C ALA A 101 -4.50 14.98 -7.33
N PHE A 102 -5.71 14.68 -7.78
CA PHE A 102 -6.93 14.97 -7.04
C PHE A 102 -7.75 13.71 -6.76
N GLY A 103 -8.55 13.76 -5.71
CA GLY A 103 -9.50 12.71 -5.38
C GLY A 103 -10.81 13.28 -4.86
N ILE A 104 -11.89 12.56 -5.09
CA ILE A 104 -13.20 12.85 -4.52
C ILE A 104 -13.78 11.57 -3.92
N ALA A 105 -14.56 11.70 -2.86
CA ALA A 105 -15.23 10.55 -2.28
C ALA A 105 -16.51 10.93 -1.55
N ALA A 106 -17.43 9.97 -1.46
CA ALA A 106 -18.62 10.06 -0.65
C ALA A 106 -18.75 8.79 0.20
N ARG A 107 -19.17 8.95 1.46
CA ARG A 107 -19.52 7.84 2.35
C ARG A 107 -20.92 8.04 2.92
N ARG A 108 -21.59 6.93 3.21
CA ARG A 108 -22.82 6.88 3.98
C ARG A 108 -22.76 5.71 4.95
N PHE A 109 -23.07 5.97 6.22
CA PHE A 109 -23.24 4.98 7.26
C PHE A 109 -24.62 5.13 7.90
N GLY A 110 -25.22 4.01 8.30
CA GLY A 110 -26.49 4.00 9.02
C GLY A 110 -27.70 3.75 8.12
N PHE A 111 -28.87 4.09 8.64
CA PHE A 111 -30.18 3.75 8.09
C PHE A 111 -31.13 4.96 8.09
N GLN A 112 -32.44 4.73 8.03
CA GLN A 112 -33.42 5.81 7.88
C GLN A 112 -33.52 6.72 9.11
N LEU A 113 -33.46 6.15 10.33
CA LEU A 113 -33.64 6.94 11.57
C LEU A 113 -32.37 7.69 11.97
N TYR A 114 -31.22 7.16 11.61
CA TYR A 114 -29.91 7.72 11.89
C TYR A 114 -28.99 7.44 10.71
N ASN A 115 -28.40 8.48 10.13
CA ASN A 115 -27.35 8.32 9.14
C ASN A 115 -26.28 9.38 9.25
N GLU A 116 -25.06 8.96 8.95
CA GLU A 116 -23.92 9.83 8.73
C GLU A 116 -23.54 9.82 7.26
N THR A 117 -23.38 11.01 6.68
CA THR A 117 -22.82 11.19 5.35
C THR A 117 -21.54 12.00 5.44
N ALA A 118 -20.59 11.72 4.55
CA ALA A 118 -19.48 12.65 4.36
C ALA A 118 -19.06 12.73 2.90
N PHE A 119 -18.70 13.94 2.47
CA PHE A 119 -18.13 14.23 1.16
C PHE A 119 -16.70 14.70 1.34
N SER A 120 -15.78 14.18 0.54
CA SER A 120 -14.35 14.45 0.65
C SER A 120 -13.81 14.92 -0.69
N ILE A 121 -12.96 15.94 -0.67
CA ILE A 121 -12.15 16.38 -1.80
C ILE A 121 -10.71 16.39 -1.33
N ALA A 122 -9.81 15.77 -2.09
CA ALA A 122 -8.41 15.65 -1.76
C ALA A 122 -7.52 16.17 -2.88
N TYR A 123 -6.37 16.68 -2.46
CA TYR A 123 -5.27 17.10 -3.31
C TYR A 123 -3.99 16.48 -2.78
N ALA A 124 -3.12 16.02 -3.68
CA ALA A 124 -1.81 15.52 -3.34
C ALA A 124 -0.77 15.91 -4.39
N ASN A 125 0.47 16.03 -3.98
CA ASN A 125 1.59 16.27 -4.88
C ASN A 125 2.83 15.53 -4.35
N SER A 126 3.91 15.58 -5.12
CA SER A 126 5.18 14.93 -4.81
C SER A 126 6.36 15.86 -5.03
N PHE A 127 7.47 15.53 -4.38
CA PHE A 127 8.78 16.11 -4.57
C PHE A 127 9.76 14.98 -4.90
N GLU A 128 10.46 15.12 -6.03
CA GLU A 128 11.39 14.12 -6.59
C GLU A 128 10.80 12.69 -6.70
N ARG A 129 9.46 12.56 -6.76
CA ARG A 129 8.73 11.29 -6.72
C ARG A 129 9.12 10.34 -5.57
N LYS A 130 9.74 10.87 -4.50
CA LYS A 130 10.13 10.11 -3.29
C LYS A 130 9.41 10.61 -2.04
N PHE A 131 9.12 11.90 -2.00
CA PHE A 131 8.35 12.52 -0.93
C PHE A 131 6.99 12.94 -1.48
N PHE A 132 5.93 12.48 -0.85
CA PHE A 132 4.55 12.77 -1.22
C PHE A 132 3.87 13.47 -0.06
N TYR A 133 3.00 14.42 -0.38
CA TYR A 133 2.22 15.15 0.60
C TYR A 133 0.83 15.41 0.05
N GLY A 134 -0.17 15.50 0.92
CA GLY A 134 -1.54 15.75 0.50
C GLY A 134 -2.44 16.18 1.65
N GLY A 135 -3.61 16.68 1.27
CA GLY A 135 -4.64 17.11 2.20
C GLY A 135 -6.03 16.73 1.68
N THR A 136 -6.96 16.53 2.59
CA THR A 136 -8.38 16.29 2.30
C THR A 136 -9.23 17.28 3.07
N LEU A 137 -10.14 17.96 2.39
CA LEU A 137 -11.25 18.67 3.00
C LEU A 137 -12.46 17.74 3.02
N ARG A 138 -13.06 17.56 4.19
CA ARG A 138 -14.18 16.65 4.38
C ARG A 138 -15.35 17.38 5.02
N TYR A 139 -16.52 17.32 4.39
CA TYR A 139 -17.76 17.76 5.02
C TYR A 139 -18.48 16.56 5.62
N HIS A 140 -18.66 16.57 6.95
CA HIS A 140 -19.45 15.60 7.69
C HIS A 140 -20.87 16.12 7.85
N ASN A 141 -21.85 15.24 7.77
CA ASN A 141 -23.24 15.53 8.11
C ASN A 141 -23.85 14.34 8.85
N THR A 142 -24.45 14.60 10.00
CA THR A 142 -25.20 13.62 10.78
C THR A 142 -26.66 14.01 10.78
N SER A 143 -27.53 13.08 10.44
CA SER A 143 -28.98 13.28 10.42
C SER A 143 -29.68 12.26 11.30
N ILE A 144 -30.58 12.76 12.16
CA ILE A 144 -31.35 11.97 13.11
C ILE A 144 -32.82 12.35 12.95
N GLN A 145 -33.69 11.36 12.73
CA GLN A 145 -35.12 11.60 12.58
C GLN A 145 -35.67 12.31 13.82
N ASN A 146 -36.49 13.35 13.61
CA ASN A 146 -37.08 14.21 14.64
C ASN A 146 -36.11 15.14 15.40
N TYR A 147 -34.79 15.00 15.20
CA TYR A 147 -33.76 15.87 15.82
C TYR A 147 -33.01 16.74 14.81
N GLY A 148 -33.21 16.53 13.50
CA GLY A 148 -32.67 17.35 12.43
C GLY A 148 -31.32 16.87 11.91
N SER A 149 -30.51 17.80 11.38
CA SER A 149 -29.18 17.51 10.83
C SER A 149 -28.17 18.55 11.29
N ALA A 150 -26.94 18.09 11.51
CA ALA A 150 -25.80 18.96 11.79
C ALA A 150 -24.61 18.54 10.93
N GLY A 151 -23.76 19.50 10.55
CA GLY A 151 -22.57 19.23 9.77
C GLY A 151 -21.34 19.98 10.24
N ALA A 152 -20.18 19.50 9.84
CA ALA A 152 -18.88 20.03 10.25
C ALA A 152 -17.81 19.79 9.17
N PHE A 153 -16.85 20.71 9.05
CA PHE A 153 -15.72 20.55 8.13
C PHE A 153 -14.49 20.00 8.84
N GLY A 154 -14.00 18.84 8.41
CA GLY A 154 -12.75 18.24 8.84
C GLY A 154 -11.63 18.46 7.82
N ILE A 155 -10.41 18.61 8.32
CA ILE A 155 -9.19 18.68 7.51
C ILE A 155 -8.30 17.49 7.86
N ASP A 156 -7.99 16.68 6.85
CA ASP A 156 -7.02 15.59 6.95
C ASP A 156 -5.74 16.00 6.22
N ILE A 157 -4.58 15.63 6.75
CA ILE A 157 -3.28 15.80 6.08
C ILE A 157 -2.51 14.50 6.09
N GLY A 158 -1.63 14.34 5.11
CA GLY A 158 -0.78 13.17 5.01
C GLY A 158 0.54 13.45 4.33
N VAL A 159 1.55 12.66 4.69
CA VAL A 159 2.84 12.56 4.02
C VAL A 159 3.20 11.10 3.80
N LEU A 160 3.95 10.82 2.75
CA LEU A 160 4.46 9.48 2.44
C LEU A 160 5.87 9.58 1.86
N PHE A 161 6.76 8.73 2.33
CA PHE A 161 8.16 8.65 1.94
C PHE A 161 8.41 7.27 1.32
N LEU A 162 8.93 7.24 0.11
CA LEU A 162 9.60 6.08 -0.42
C LEU A 162 11.04 6.11 0.09
N VAL A 163 11.36 5.23 1.05
CA VAL A 163 12.70 5.15 1.66
C VAL A 163 13.62 4.29 0.79
N THR A 164 13.08 3.19 0.28
CA THR A 164 13.70 2.31 -0.72
C THR A 164 12.59 1.82 -1.67
N PRO A 165 12.91 1.16 -2.79
CA PRO A 165 11.89 0.61 -3.68
C PRO A 165 10.93 -0.37 -2.99
N GLU A 166 11.41 -1.04 -1.94
CA GLU A 166 10.64 -2.00 -1.15
C GLU A 166 9.99 -1.42 0.10
N LEU A 167 10.44 -0.26 0.60
CA LEU A 167 10.04 0.32 1.88
C LEU A 167 9.42 1.70 1.70
N SER A 168 8.18 1.84 2.14
CA SER A 168 7.52 3.13 2.28
C SER A 168 7.05 3.37 3.72
N ILE A 169 7.10 4.64 4.12
CA ILE A 169 6.65 5.10 5.44
C ILE A 169 5.66 6.23 5.22
N GLY A 170 4.51 6.18 5.86
CA GLY A 170 3.47 7.19 5.78
C GLY A 170 3.11 7.74 7.16
N PHE A 171 2.73 9.01 7.21
CA PHE A 171 2.12 9.62 8.38
C PHE A 171 0.86 10.36 7.95
N SER A 172 -0.21 10.26 8.74
CA SER A 172 -1.43 11.00 8.50
C SER A 172 -2.04 11.53 9.79
N ALA A 173 -2.77 12.64 9.65
CA ALA A 173 -3.57 13.21 10.72
C ALA A 173 -4.98 13.48 10.18
N THR A 174 -5.96 12.79 10.73
CA THR A 174 -7.39 12.95 10.42
C THR A 174 -8.01 13.97 11.36
N ASN A 175 -8.87 14.85 10.83
CA ASN A 175 -9.53 15.90 11.59
C ASN A 175 -8.53 16.75 12.41
N LEU A 176 -7.46 17.21 11.76
CA LEU A 176 -6.41 18.02 12.37
C LEU A 176 -6.98 19.29 13.03
N ASN A 177 -8.06 19.84 12.46
CA ASN A 177 -8.74 21.04 12.95
C ASN A 177 -9.76 20.77 14.09
N ARG A 178 -9.87 19.54 14.61
CA ARG A 178 -10.76 19.16 15.72
C ARG A 178 -12.20 19.69 15.56
N PRO A 179 -12.88 19.37 14.45
CA PRO A 179 -14.20 19.91 14.18
C PRO A 179 -15.22 19.41 15.22
N THR A 180 -16.18 20.28 15.54
CA THR A 180 -17.30 19.95 16.41
C THR A 180 -18.60 19.88 15.62
N ILE A 181 -19.52 19.02 16.04
CA ILE A 181 -20.80 18.79 15.37
C ILE A 181 -21.96 18.84 16.36
N GLY A 182 -23.11 19.33 15.89
CA GLY A 182 -24.35 19.35 16.66
C GLY A 182 -24.38 20.39 17.79
N ILE A 183 -25.50 20.40 18.51
CA ILE A 183 -25.79 21.38 19.57
C ILE A 183 -24.89 21.15 20.81
N SER A 184 -24.50 19.90 21.06
CA SER A 184 -23.59 19.52 22.15
C SER A 184 -22.13 19.88 21.88
N ASN A 185 -21.78 20.38 20.68
CA ASN A 185 -20.41 20.59 20.23
C ASN A 185 -19.54 19.32 20.40
N GLU A 186 -20.08 18.17 19.99
CA GLU A 186 -19.35 16.90 20.05
C GLU A 186 -18.13 16.97 19.13
N VAL A 187 -16.94 16.67 19.66
CA VAL A 187 -15.68 16.72 18.90
C VAL A 187 -15.56 15.45 18.08
N LEU A 188 -15.38 15.58 16.76
CA LEU A 188 -15.14 14.43 15.89
C LEU A 188 -13.78 13.78 16.18
N ALA A 189 -13.67 12.48 15.90
CA ALA A 189 -12.46 11.70 16.13
C ALA A 189 -11.23 12.34 15.48
N GLN A 190 -10.23 12.69 16.30
CA GLN A 190 -8.93 13.14 15.85
C GLN A 190 -7.94 11.98 15.95
N ILE A 191 -7.34 11.61 14.82
CA ILE A 191 -6.55 10.39 14.69
C ILE A 191 -5.20 10.74 14.07
N TYR A 192 -4.14 10.22 14.66
CA TYR A 192 -2.78 10.28 14.13
C TYR A 192 -2.29 8.88 13.81
N THR A 193 -1.81 8.65 12.60
CA THR A 193 -1.36 7.32 12.17
C THR A 193 0.04 7.39 11.59
N ALA A 194 0.89 6.46 12.00
CA ALA A 194 2.18 6.20 11.40
C ALA A 194 2.17 4.80 10.80
N GLY A 195 2.47 4.68 9.51
CA GLY A 195 2.37 3.43 8.76
C GLY A 195 3.65 3.07 8.03
N VAL A 196 3.91 1.77 7.92
CA VAL A 196 5.03 1.20 7.16
C VAL A 196 4.49 0.15 6.20
N SER A 197 4.94 0.19 4.94
CA SER A 197 4.75 -0.90 3.98
C SER A 197 6.11 -1.43 3.54
N TYR A 198 6.27 -2.74 3.58
CA TYR A 198 7.50 -3.41 3.16
C TYR A 198 7.21 -4.55 2.18
N ARG A 199 7.79 -4.48 0.99
CA ARG A 199 7.73 -5.53 -0.03
C ARG A 199 8.79 -6.60 0.27
N LEU A 200 8.38 -7.64 1.00
CA LEU A 200 9.25 -8.78 1.39
C LEU A 200 9.73 -9.57 0.18
N LEU A 201 8.86 -9.79 -0.80
CA LEU A 201 9.12 -10.44 -2.09
C LEU A 201 8.30 -9.73 -3.17
N LYS A 202 8.58 -9.97 -4.46
CA LYS A 202 7.81 -9.38 -5.56
C LYS A 202 6.29 -9.60 -5.46
N ASN A 203 5.87 -10.68 -4.83
CA ASN A 203 4.48 -11.07 -4.63
C ASN A 203 4.06 -11.17 -3.15
N LEU A 204 4.86 -10.63 -2.23
CA LEU A 204 4.55 -10.64 -0.80
C LEU A 204 4.87 -9.29 -0.17
N ARG A 205 3.87 -8.67 0.42
CA ARG A 205 3.96 -7.38 1.12
C ARG A 205 3.47 -7.53 2.55
N ALA A 206 4.14 -6.84 3.46
CA ALA A 206 3.69 -6.63 4.82
C ALA A 206 3.40 -5.15 5.06
N VAL A 207 2.39 -4.88 5.88
CA VAL A 207 1.98 -3.52 6.29
C VAL A 207 1.76 -3.49 7.79
N VAL A 208 2.13 -2.37 8.42
CA VAL A 208 1.90 -2.11 9.84
C VAL A 208 1.53 -0.64 10.01
N ASP A 209 0.43 -0.35 10.71
CA ASP A 209 0.04 0.99 11.13
C ASP A 209 -0.04 1.06 12.66
N LEU A 210 0.51 2.13 13.23
CA LEU A 210 0.30 2.56 14.61
C LEU A 210 -0.67 3.73 14.58
N GLU A 211 -1.87 3.53 15.09
CA GLU A 211 -2.95 4.50 15.06
C GLU A 211 -3.30 4.96 16.47
N LYS A 212 -3.24 6.27 16.70
CA LYS A 212 -3.64 6.92 17.94
C LYS A 212 -4.83 7.82 17.70
N ASP A 213 -6.02 7.33 18.04
CA ASP A 213 -7.16 8.23 18.32
C ASP A 213 -6.90 8.88 19.67
N VAL A 214 -7.03 10.21 19.75
CA VAL A 214 -6.77 10.98 20.97
C VAL A 214 -7.62 10.47 22.16
N ARG A 215 -8.80 9.93 21.89
CA ARG A 215 -9.76 9.45 22.92
C ARG A 215 -9.51 8.01 23.39
N PHE A 216 -8.83 7.19 22.59
CA PHE A 216 -8.71 5.74 22.83
C PHE A 216 -7.25 5.29 22.99
N PRO A 217 -6.98 4.07 23.51
CA PRO A 217 -5.63 3.50 23.52
C PRO A 217 -5.01 3.41 22.12
N LEU A 218 -3.70 3.17 22.07
CA LEU A 218 -2.99 2.98 20.80
C LEU A 218 -3.49 1.70 20.12
N THR A 219 -3.94 1.82 18.87
CA THR A 219 -4.31 0.70 18.01
C THR A 219 -3.12 0.30 17.16
N VAL A 220 -2.74 -0.98 17.18
CA VAL A 220 -1.78 -1.56 16.25
C VAL A 220 -2.54 -2.31 15.19
N LYS A 221 -2.28 -2.02 13.92
CA LYS A 221 -2.83 -2.72 12.76
C LYS A 221 -1.69 -3.35 11.99
N SER A 222 -1.87 -4.57 11.53
CA SER A 222 -0.85 -5.28 10.75
C SER A 222 -1.51 -6.21 9.76
N GLY A 223 -0.86 -6.41 8.62
CA GLY A 223 -1.38 -7.30 7.59
C GLY A 223 -0.33 -7.72 6.59
N VAL A 224 -0.67 -8.77 5.86
CA VAL A 224 0.11 -9.29 4.74
C VAL A 224 -0.77 -9.43 3.52
N GLU A 225 -0.20 -9.13 2.36
CA GLU A 225 -0.81 -9.35 1.05
C GLU A 225 0.12 -10.24 0.24
N PHE A 226 -0.41 -11.34 -0.28
CA PHE A 226 0.29 -12.33 -1.06
C PHE A 226 -0.39 -12.53 -2.41
N ASP A 227 0.29 -12.15 -3.49
CA ASP A 227 -0.18 -12.38 -4.85
C ASP A 227 0.17 -13.82 -5.23
N ALA A 228 -0.79 -14.72 -5.07
CA ALA A 228 -0.61 -16.14 -5.34
C ALA A 228 -0.36 -16.39 -6.83
N VAL A 229 -1.13 -15.69 -7.67
CA VAL A 229 -0.95 -15.58 -9.13
C VAL A 229 -1.38 -14.18 -9.57
N GLN A 230 -1.10 -13.78 -10.81
CA GLN A 230 -1.41 -12.43 -11.31
C GLN A 230 -2.88 -12.00 -11.22
N TYR A 231 -3.80 -12.95 -11.05
CA TYR A 231 -5.24 -12.71 -10.97
C TYR A 231 -5.83 -12.89 -9.56
N LEU A 232 -5.02 -13.30 -8.58
CA LEU A 232 -5.50 -13.71 -7.26
C LEU A 232 -4.54 -13.30 -6.15
N SER A 233 -5.05 -12.53 -5.20
CA SER A 233 -4.33 -12.15 -3.99
C SER A 233 -5.03 -12.67 -2.75
N LEU A 234 -4.23 -13.12 -1.79
CA LEU A 234 -4.66 -13.58 -0.47
C LEU A 234 -4.16 -12.62 0.59
N ARG A 235 -5.01 -12.32 1.57
CA ARG A 235 -4.71 -11.36 2.63
C ARG A 235 -5.07 -11.92 3.98
N ALA A 236 -4.25 -11.58 4.96
CA ALA A 236 -4.51 -11.84 6.36
C ALA A 236 -4.05 -10.64 7.19
N GLY A 237 -4.80 -10.34 8.26
CA GLY A 237 -4.51 -9.19 9.09
C GLY A 237 -4.94 -9.36 10.53
N PHE A 238 -4.41 -8.46 11.35
CA PHE A 238 -4.69 -8.35 12.77
C PHE A 238 -4.74 -6.88 13.18
N SER A 239 -5.70 -6.52 14.03
CA SER A 239 -5.76 -5.21 14.67
C SER A 239 -6.07 -5.34 16.16
N THR A 240 -5.62 -4.38 16.97
CA THR A 240 -5.96 -4.28 18.40
C THR A 240 -7.04 -3.22 18.65
N GLU A 241 -7.66 -3.23 19.83
CA GLU A 241 -8.69 -2.25 20.25
C GLU A 241 -9.89 -2.13 19.26
N PRO A 242 -10.76 -3.17 19.18
CA PRO A 242 -10.64 -4.48 19.81
C PRO A 242 -9.73 -5.42 19.00
N GLN A 243 -9.36 -6.55 19.60
CA GLN A 243 -8.62 -7.57 18.86
C GLN A 243 -9.48 -8.16 17.74
N ARG A 244 -9.06 -7.98 16.49
CA ARG A 244 -9.73 -8.52 15.30
C ARG A 244 -8.74 -9.27 14.43
N LEU A 245 -9.11 -10.48 14.04
CA LEU A 245 -8.47 -11.20 12.95
C LEU A 245 -9.25 -10.94 11.67
N THR A 246 -8.51 -10.74 10.58
CA THR A 246 -9.11 -10.49 9.27
C THR A 246 -8.50 -11.38 8.21
N GLY A 247 -9.29 -11.65 7.18
CA GLY A 247 -8.87 -12.38 6.00
C GLY A 247 -9.54 -11.80 4.77
N GLY A 248 -8.88 -11.89 3.63
CA GLY A 248 -9.45 -11.40 2.38
C GLY A 248 -8.91 -12.09 1.15
N VAL A 249 -9.69 -12.03 0.08
CA VAL A 249 -9.35 -12.51 -1.25
C VAL A 249 -9.60 -11.38 -2.25
N GLY A 250 -8.61 -11.13 -3.10
CA GLY A 250 -8.69 -10.19 -4.22
C GLY A 250 -8.66 -10.95 -5.54
N ILE A 251 -9.59 -10.64 -6.43
CA ILE A 251 -9.62 -11.14 -7.80
C ILE A 251 -9.30 -9.97 -8.72
N HIS A 252 -8.25 -10.12 -9.52
CA HIS A 252 -7.73 -9.11 -10.44
C HIS A 252 -8.01 -9.56 -11.86
N TYR A 253 -8.85 -8.83 -12.61
CA TYR A 253 -9.18 -9.19 -13.98
C TYR A 253 -9.34 -7.95 -14.85
N ALA A 254 -8.43 -7.81 -15.82
CA ALA A 254 -8.34 -6.63 -16.69
C ALA A 254 -8.35 -5.35 -15.85
N LEU A 255 -9.34 -4.48 -16.09
CA LEU A 255 -9.50 -3.18 -15.45
C LEU A 255 -10.09 -3.26 -14.04
N ALA A 256 -10.60 -4.43 -13.63
CA ALA A 256 -11.45 -4.57 -12.45
C ALA A 256 -10.78 -5.41 -11.37
N ASP A 257 -10.83 -4.92 -10.14
CA ASP A 257 -10.43 -5.62 -8.93
C ASP A 257 -11.67 -5.81 -8.05
N ILE A 258 -11.90 -7.05 -7.63
CA ILE A 258 -12.97 -7.41 -6.70
C ILE A 258 -12.32 -7.93 -5.42
N ASP A 259 -12.53 -7.23 -4.32
CA ASP A 259 -12.00 -7.63 -3.02
C ASP A 259 -13.12 -8.03 -2.07
N TYR A 260 -13.05 -9.25 -1.55
CA TYR A 260 -13.91 -9.74 -0.50
C TYR A 260 -13.10 -9.91 0.79
N ALA A 261 -13.64 -9.44 1.90
CA ALA A 261 -13.00 -9.56 3.21
C ALA A 261 -13.97 -10.01 4.29
N VAL A 262 -13.39 -10.62 5.32
CA VAL A 262 -14.06 -11.04 6.54
C VAL A 262 -13.23 -10.53 7.72
N THR A 263 -13.92 -10.01 8.72
CA THR A 263 -13.33 -9.58 10.00
C THR A 263 -14.08 -10.23 11.15
N THR A 264 -13.34 -10.64 12.18
CA THR A 264 -13.90 -11.17 13.44
C THR A 264 -14.06 -10.04 14.45
N HIS A 265 -15.16 -10.03 15.19
CA HIS A 265 -15.29 -9.27 16.43
C HIS A 265 -15.47 -10.25 17.60
N PRO A 266 -14.79 -10.04 18.75
CA PRO A 266 -14.87 -10.95 19.90
C PRO A 266 -16.31 -11.24 20.34
N ASP A 267 -17.14 -10.18 20.42
CA ASP A 267 -18.51 -10.30 20.93
C ASP A 267 -19.60 -10.38 19.85
N LEU A 268 -19.37 -9.78 18.67
CA LEU A 268 -20.41 -9.55 17.65
C LEU A 268 -20.31 -10.52 16.46
N GLY A 269 -19.26 -11.35 16.41
CA GLY A 269 -19.08 -12.36 15.38
C GLY A 269 -18.45 -11.83 14.10
N LEU A 270 -18.78 -12.47 12.97
CA LEU A 270 -18.16 -12.17 11.68
C LEU A 270 -18.89 -11.05 10.94
N SER A 271 -18.11 -10.20 10.29
CA SER A 271 -18.60 -9.21 9.34
C SER A 271 -17.98 -9.44 7.97
N HIS A 272 -18.82 -9.32 6.93
CA HIS A 272 -18.44 -9.51 5.53
C HIS A 272 -18.42 -8.18 4.81
N GLN A 273 -17.45 -7.99 3.91
CA GLN A 273 -17.33 -6.77 3.13
C GLN A 273 -16.93 -7.06 1.68
N LEU A 274 -17.36 -6.18 0.78
CA LEU A 274 -17.05 -6.25 -0.64
C LEU A 274 -16.59 -4.88 -1.15
N SER A 275 -15.55 -4.89 -1.97
CA SER A 275 -15.11 -3.75 -2.77
C SER A 275 -15.05 -4.12 -4.24
N LEU A 276 -15.40 -3.15 -5.07
CA LEU A 276 -15.13 -3.15 -6.51
C LEU A 276 -14.27 -1.93 -6.81
N THR A 277 -13.19 -2.14 -7.54
CA THR A 277 -12.28 -1.09 -7.97
C THR A 277 -12.07 -1.21 -9.48
N ILE A 278 -12.17 -0.11 -10.19
CA ILE A 278 -11.92 -0.01 -11.63
C ILE A 278 -10.74 0.92 -11.87
N ARG A 279 -9.70 0.40 -12.52
CA ARG A 279 -8.45 1.10 -12.83
C ARG A 279 -8.34 1.35 -14.33
N PHE A 280 -7.95 2.56 -14.71
CA PHE A 280 -7.86 2.96 -16.11
C PHE A 280 -6.87 4.11 -16.34
N GLY A 281 -6.47 4.31 -17.59
CA GLY A 281 -5.53 5.37 -17.98
C GLY A 281 -4.06 5.10 -17.63
N GLY A 282 -3.75 3.94 -17.01
CA GLY A 282 -2.37 3.46 -16.80
C GLY A 282 -1.73 2.87 -18.06
N ALA A 283 -0.43 2.60 -17.98
CA ALA A 283 0.34 2.07 -19.11
C ALA A 283 0.14 0.55 -19.28
N THR A 284 -0.10 -0.19 -18.19
CA THR A 284 -0.35 -1.63 -18.21
C THR A 284 -1.67 -1.99 -17.51
N PRO A 285 -2.79 -2.08 -18.26
CA PRO A 285 -4.09 -2.37 -17.68
C PRO A 285 -4.17 -3.73 -16.97
N ASP A 286 -3.39 -4.72 -17.43
CA ASP A 286 -3.47 -6.10 -16.96
C ASP A 286 -2.67 -6.37 -15.67
N ASN A 287 -1.77 -5.47 -15.28
CA ASN A 287 -1.00 -5.61 -14.04
C ASN A 287 -0.73 -4.25 -13.39
N PRO A 288 -1.70 -3.71 -12.64
CA PRO A 288 -1.58 -2.42 -11.97
C PRO A 288 -0.39 -2.33 -10.99
N GLN A 289 0.02 -3.47 -10.41
CA GLN A 289 1.18 -3.51 -9.51
C GLN A 289 2.49 -3.28 -10.28
N ALA A 290 2.59 -3.71 -11.53
CA ALA A 290 3.74 -3.44 -12.38
C ALA A 290 3.88 -1.95 -12.72
N ASP A 291 2.78 -1.25 -12.97
CA ASP A 291 2.79 0.20 -13.19
C ASP A 291 3.27 0.95 -11.93
N LEU A 292 2.82 0.53 -10.74
CA LEU A 292 3.27 1.14 -9.48
C LEU A 292 4.75 0.86 -9.22
N ASP A 293 5.17 -0.39 -9.43
CA ASP A 293 6.58 -0.77 -9.29
C ASP A 293 7.46 0.02 -10.27
N ARG A 294 6.99 0.27 -11.50
CA ARG A 294 7.68 1.13 -12.47
C ARG A 294 7.84 2.56 -11.98
N VAL A 295 6.78 3.18 -11.44
CA VAL A 295 6.87 4.54 -10.88
C VAL A 295 7.85 4.62 -9.72
N ILE A 296 7.85 3.60 -8.85
CA ILE A 296 8.81 3.51 -7.74
C ILE A 296 10.23 3.33 -8.27
N ASP A 297 10.46 2.42 -9.22
CA ASP A 297 11.76 2.17 -9.81
C ASP A 297 12.32 3.42 -10.50
N GLU A 298 11.49 4.13 -11.27
CA GLU A 298 11.83 5.42 -11.88
C GLU A 298 12.26 6.45 -10.83
N ALA A 299 11.56 6.54 -9.69
CA ALA A 299 11.93 7.46 -8.61
C ALA A 299 13.32 7.16 -8.04
N PHE A 300 13.75 5.90 -8.02
CA PHE A 300 15.07 5.51 -7.50
C PHE A 300 16.16 5.37 -8.57
N ASP A 301 15.93 5.88 -9.78
CA ASP A 301 16.83 5.71 -10.93
C ASP A 301 17.17 4.23 -11.20
N ILE A 302 16.22 3.34 -10.90
CA ILE A 302 16.36 1.90 -11.13
C ILE A 302 16.01 1.63 -12.58
N LYS A 303 17.01 1.19 -13.33
CA LYS A 303 16.83 0.83 -14.72
C LYS A 303 16.01 -0.47 -14.83
N PRO A 304 15.10 -0.58 -15.82
CA PRO A 304 14.30 -1.79 -16.00
C PRO A 304 15.19 -3.00 -16.31
N PRO A 305 14.69 -4.24 -16.13
CA PRO A 305 15.40 -5.45 -16.56
C PRO A 305 15.92 -5.33 -18.00
N ILE A 306 17.08 -5.94 -18.27
CA ILE A 306 17.72 -5.77 -19.58
C ILE A 306 16.83 -6.35 -20.70
N ALA A 307 16.66 -5.58 -21.78
CA ALA A 307 15.85 -6.01 -22.91
C ALA A 307 16.57 -7.07 -23.77
N GLU A 308 15.81 -7.88 -24.50
CA GLU A 308 16.41 -8.85 -25.43
C GLU A 308 17.17 -8.12 -26.55
N GLY A 309 18.44 -8.48 -26.75
CA GLY A 309 19.34 -7.83 -27.71
C GLY A 309 20.10 -6.61 -27.16
N GLU A 310 19.74 -6.11 -25.98
CA GLU A 310 20.54 -5.09 -25.29
C GLU A 310 21.79 -5.73 -24.68
N LYS A 311 22.91 -5.01 -24.75
CA LYS A 311 24.19 -5.44 -24.15
C LYS A 311 24.72 -4.36 -23.22
N ILE A 312 25.22 -4.78 -22.06
CA ILE A 312 25.96 -3.91 -21.13
C ILE A 312 27.45 -4.18 -21.25
N ASN A 313 28.23 -3.11 -21.37
CA ASN A 313 29.67 -3.22 -21.39
C ASN A 313 30.18 -3.47 -19.96
N ILE A 314 30.82 -4.61 -19.73
CA ILE A 314 31.26 -5.04 -18.39
C ILE A 314 32.34 -4.13 -17.78
N ASN A 315 33.06 -3.39 -18.63
CA ASN A 315 34.13 -2.49 -18.21
C ASN A 315 33.65 -1.07 -17.88
N THR A 316 32.46 -0.66 -18.33
CA THR A 316 31.90 0.67 -18.07
C THR A 316 30.61 0.65 -17.24
N ALA A 317 29.86 -0.45 -17.27
CA ALA A 317 28.60 -0.63 -16.53
C ALA A 317 28.75 -0.34 -15.03
N GLY A 318 27.78 0.38 -14.47
CA GLY A 318 27.65 0.61 -13.05
C GLY A 318 26.91 -0.51 -12.32
N VAL A 319 26.80 -0.42 -10.99
CA VAL A 319 26.03 -1.38 -10.18
C VAL A 319 24.58 -1.48 -10.68
N GLN A 320 23.97 -0.35 -11.04
CA GLN A 320 22.59 -0.32 -11.53
C GLN A 320 22.41 -1.02 -12.88
N ASP A 321 23.42 -1.03 -13.75
CA ASP A 321 23.35 -1.73 -15.04
C ASP A 321 23.39 -3.25 -14.84
N PHE A 322 24.23 -3.73 -13.93
CA PHE A 322 24.36 -5.16 -13.64
C PHE A 322 23.14 -5.74 -12.92
N ILE A 323 22.44 -4.96 -12.07
CA ILE A 323 21.21 -5.42 -11.40
C ILE A 323 20.09 -5.76 -12.41
N ARG A 324 20.12 -5.17 -13.61
CA ARG A 324 19.17 -5.44 -14.70
C ARG A 324 19.31 -6.86 -15.27
N LEU A 325 20.44 -7.52 -15.03
CA LEU A 325 20.72 -8.84 -15.56
C LEU A 325 19.96 -9.94 -14.79
N PRO A 326 19.50 -11.00 -15.48
CA PRO A 326 18.89 -12.15 -14.83
C PRO A 326 19.79 -12.72 -13.72
N LYS A 327 19.19 -13.02 -12.56
CA LYS A 327 19.84 -13.64 -11.39
C LYS A 327 20.99 -12.85 -10.76
N ILE A 328 21.19 -11.58 -11.13
CA ILE A 328 22.14 -10.70 -10.46
C ILE A 328 21.41 -9.83 -9.44
N ASN A 329 21.83 -9.92 -8.17
CA ASN A 329 21.36 -9.03 -7.12
C ASN A 329 22.40 -7.94 -6.84
N ARG A 330 22.03 -6.92 -6.06
CA ARG A 330 22.91 -5.80 -5.69
C ARG A 330 24.27 -6.25 -5.14
N ALA A 331 24.28 -7.24 -4.24
CA ALA A 331 25.53 -7.75 -3.67
C ALA A 331 26.44 -8.44 -4.70
N LEU A 332 25.89 -9.09 -5.72
CA LEU A 332 26.67 -9.66 -6.82
C LEU A 332 27.14 -8.56 -7.79
N ALA A 333 26.27 -7.61 -8.15
CA ALA A 333 26.62 -6.45 -8.97
C ALA A 333 27.76 -5.61 -8.37
N GLU A 334 27.68 -5.29 -7.06
CA GLU A 334 28.73 -4.60 -6.32
C GLU A 334 30.05 -5.38 -6.33
N ARG A 335 30.01 -6.71 -6.30
CA ARG A 335 31.22 -7.55 -6.41
C ARG A 335 31.83 -7.52 -7.81
N ILE A 336 31.03 -7.49 -8.87
CA ILE A 336 31.53 -7.38 -10.25
C ILE A 336 32.25 -6.03 -10.42
N VAL A 337 31.61 -4.94 -10.00
CA VAL A 337 32.21 -3.59 -10.08
C VAL A 337 33.48 -3.49 -9.23
N ARG A 338 33.46 -4.04 -8.02
CA ARG A 338 34.63 -4.06 -7.13
C ARG A 338 35.78 -4.88 -7.70
N TYR A 339 35.50 -6.06 -8.25
CA TYR A 339 36.51 -6.90 -8.91
C TYR A 339 37.20 -6.12 -10.03
N ARG A 340 36.42 -5.43 -10.88
CA ARG A 340 36.96 -4.57 -11.94
C ARG A 340 37.85 -3.44 -11.41
N GLN A 341 37.48 -2.85 -10.27
CA GLN A 341 38.27 -1.78 -9.64
C GLN A 341 39.56 -2.29 -9.01
N GLU A 342 39.55 -3.51 -8.47
CA GLU A 342 40.68 -4.10 -7.73
C GLU A 342 41.68 -4.81 -8.66
N TYR A 343 41.20 -5.51 -9.68
CA TYR A 343 42.02 -6.33 -10.57
C TYR A 343 42.15 -5.77 -12.00
N GLY A 344 41.49 -4.65 -12.30
CA GLY A 344 41.51 -4.00 -13.61
C GLY A 344 40.37 -4.41 -14.54
N LYS A 345 40.43 -3.94 -15.79
CA LYS A 345 39.40 -4.23 -16.82
C LYS A 345 39.35 -5.73 -17.10
N PHE A 346 38.14 -6.24 -17.33
CA PHE A 346 37.94 -7.58 -17.87
C PHE A 346 38.41 -7.63 -19.33
N GLU A 347 39.18 -8.65 -19.69
CA GLU A 347 39.72 -8.84 -21.05
C GLU A 347 38.71 -9.60 -21.94
N SER A 348 37.90 -10.45 -21.33
CA SER A 348 36.86 -11.24 -21.96
C SER A 348 35.58 -11.28 -21.13
N ILE A 349 34.46 -11.61 -21.78
CA ILE A 349 33.17 -11.81 -21.08
C ILE A 349 33.30 -12.95 -20.05
N ASP A 350 34.06 -13.99 -20.36
CA ASP A 350 34.30 -15.13 -19.47
C ASP A 350 34.98 -14.75 -18.16
N ASP A 351 35.76 -13.66 -18.13
CA ASP A 351 36.47 -13.22 -16.92
C ASP A 351 35.52 -12.82 -15.79
N VAL A 352 34.26 -12.51 -16.10
CA VAL A 352 33.22 -12.24 -15.09
C VAL A 352 32.99 -13.44 -14.18
N LYS A 353 33.30 -14.68 -14.63
CA LYS A 353 33.26 -15.89 -13.81
C LYS A 353 34.28 -15.91 -12.67
N LYS A 354 35.34 -15.09 -12.75
CA LYS A 354 36.32 -14.94 -11.66
C LYS A 354 35.72 -14.24 -10.44
N VAL A 355 34.58 -13.56 -10.61
CA VAL A 355 33.89 -12.86 -9.52
C VAL A 355 33.23 -13.87 -8.57
N ARG A 356 33.63 -13.82 -7.30
CA ARG A 356 33.12 -14.72 -6.26
C ARG A 356 31.60 -14.66 -6.12
N GLY A 357 30.94 -15.80 -6.38
CA GLY A 357 29.48 -15.96 -6.29
C GLY A 357 28.78 -15.96 -7.66
N LEU A 358 29.53 -15.78 -8.75
CA LEU A 358 29.03 -15.92 -10.10
C LEU A 358 29.29 -17.35 -10.60
N SER A 359 28.28 -18.21 -10.49
CA SER A 359 28.36 -19.59 -10.97
C SER A 359 28.23 -19.69 -12.48
N GLU A 360 28.71 -20.79 -13.07
CA GLU A 360 28.53 -21.11 -14.50
C GLU A 360 27.05 -21.05 -14.93
N MET A 361 26.13 -21.48 -14.05
CA MET A 361 24.70 -21.42 -14.30
C MET A 361 24.18 -19.98 -14.43
N ILE A 362 24.69 -19.05 -13.61
CA ILE A 362 24.31 -17.64 -13.70
C ILE A 362 24.95 -17.04 -14.97
N PHE A 363 26.22 -17.35 -15.22
CA PHE A 363 26.95 -16.86 -16.39
C PHE A 363 26.22 -17.17 -17.70
N ARG A 364 25.79 -18.43 -17.90
CA ARG A 364 25.03 -18.85 -19.10
C ARG A 364 23.72 -18.07 -19.31
N GLN A 365 23.11 -17.57 -18.24
CA GLN A 365 21.87 -16.77 -18.36
C GLN A 365 22.14 -15.31 -18.70
N ILE A 366 23.34 -14.81 -18.41
CA ILE A 366 23.68 -13.40 -18.58
C ILE A 366 24.63 -13.14 -19.76
N GLU A 367 25.39 -14.12 -20.24
CA GLU A 367 26.46 -13.93 -21.23
C GLU A 367 26.00 -13.19 -22.49
N LYS A 368 24.78 -13.48 -22.96
CA LYS A 368 24.19 -12.86 -24.16
C LYS A 368 23.95 -11.35 -24.02
N PHE A 369 23.91 -10.86 -22.79
CA PHE A 369 23.68 -9.48 -22.41
C PHE A 369 24.98 -8.72 -22.10
N LEU A 370 26.14 -9.36 -22.22
CA LEU A 370 27.42 -8.75 -21.90
C LEU A 370 28.16 -8.33 -23.18
N SER A 371 28.92 -7.25 -23.10
CA SER A 371 29.90 -6.85 -24.11
C SER A 371 31.18 -6.35 -23.46
N ILE A 372 32.27 -6.36 -24.22
CA ILE A 372 33.54 -5.68 -23.88
C ILE A 372 33.79 -4.46 -24.77
N ASP A 373 33.09 -4.38 -25.92
CA ASP A 373 33.25 -3.31 -26.90
C ASP A 373 32.52 -2.03 -26.47
N GLU A 374 33.16 -0.89 -26.71
CA GLU A 374 32.51 0.42 -26.68
C GLU A 374 31.61 0.53 -27.92
N LYS A 375 30.31 0.76 -27.71
CA LYS A 375 29.33 0.92 -28.79
C LYS A 375 29.35 2.33 -29.34
#